data_AF-A0A8H2WM31-F1
#
_entry.id   AF-A0A8H2WM31-F1
#
_cell.length_a   1.000
_cell.length_b   1.000
_cell.length_c   1.000
_cell.angle_alpha   90.00
_cell.angle_beta   90.00
_cell.angle_gamma   90.00
#
_symmetry.space_group_name_H-M   'P 1'
#
loop_
_entity.id
_entity.type
_entity.pdbx_description
1 polymer ?
#
loop_
_entity_poly.entity_id
_entity_poly.type
_entity_poly.pdbx_seq_one_letter_code
_entity_poly.pdbx_strand_id
1 'polypeptide(L)'
;MGQKQSHHAPDLDIKLGTYFIIHDCSGKAVQIDSQNYQKVTVWDRHAGDNQQWYLQQSGKGYMFKNKQHGYYLGLALSDDSPFPVCATPYSCSWVVMKQDPHAIGDGCPRIVSCDEIKSRVLSLDSGVLSIGENGDKVYYFKRLMTGVTQDALEQVRATRYYASADESWRLERLSDETGEELPKQYQIERAQLQRDLAEKVEELLRKERKLARRGEELARKDADITMLKADLNAKDRGLRSRDQEIVTKQQELARKEQELAMKDRELLAKIQEIAELKSLKPKKSIIQRLLRMEAEMRSKSGRSRTPSVPPPVSVSYGSEFDFRSENLEIHSQYSEEDQEDQVLDDGEMAALYARAEKLENRLSKASGTWYIFV
;
A
#
# COMPACT_ATOMS: atom_id res chain seq x y z
N MET A 1 -67.24 -36.68 27.70
CA MET A 1 -66.53 -37.39 26.60
C MET A 1 -65.42 -36.48 26.12
N GLY A 2 -64.16 -36.83 26.42
CA GLY A 2 -63.01 -35.94 26.29
C GLY A 2 -62.71 -35.51 24.85
N GLN A 3 -62.50 -34.21 24.65
CA GLN A 3 -61.91 -33.67 23.44
C GLN A 3 -60.49 -34.22 23.31
N LYS A 4 -60.23 -35.06 22.29
CA LYS A 4 -58.86 -35.40 21.89
C LYS A 4 -58.20 -34.12 21.37
N GLN A 5 -57.25 -33.55 22.12
CA GLN A 5 -56.35 -32.53 21.61
C GLN A 5 -55.62 -33.10 20.39
N SER A 6 -55.76 -32.47 19.23
CA SER A 6 -55.05 -32.86 18.01
C SER A 6 -53.58 -32.47 18.17
N HIS A 7 -52.80 -33.30 18.85
CA HIS A 7 -51.35 -33.13 18.97
C HIS A 7 -50.70 -33.45 17.62
N HIS A 8 -50.53 -32.43 16.79
CA HIS A 8 -49.66 -32.54 15.63
C HIS A 8 -48.35 -31.85 15.98
N ALA A 9 -47.24 -32.55 15.75
CA ALA A 9 -45.90 -32.03 15.98
C ALA A 9 -45.31 -31.49 14.67
N PRO A 10 -44.48 -30.42 14.71
CA PRO A 10 -43.62 -30.06 13.60
C PRO A 10 -42.80 -31.27 13.14
N ASP A 11 -42.75 -31.50 11.83
CA ASP A 11 -41.95 -32.57 11.25
C ASP A 11 -40.50 -32.10 11.16
N LEU A 12 -39.72 -32.35 12.21
CA LEU A 12 -38.30 -32.00 12.28
C LEU A 12 -37.41 -32.99 11.51
N ASP A 13 -37.96 -34.13 11.09
CA ASP A 13 -37.20 -35.20 10.43
C ASP A 13 -37.21 -35.06 8.89
N ILE A 14 -37.94 -34.08 8.35
CA ILE A 14 -38.00 -33.87 6.91
C ILE A 14 -36.65 -33.39 6.38
N LYS A 15 -36.12 -34.15 5.41
CA LYS A 15 -34.84 -33.85 4.78
C LYS A 15 -35.01 -32.73 3.75
N LEU A 16 -33.99 -31.91 3.56
CA LEU A 16 -33.95 -30.96 2.46
C LEU A 16 -33.78 -31.72 1.13
N GLY A 17 -34.28 -31.16 0.03
CA GLY A 17 -34.21 -31.78 -1.28
C GLY A 17 -35.35 -31.40 -2.21
N THR A 18 -35.52 -32.15 -3.30
CA THR A 18 -36.62 -31.94 -4.26
C THR A 18 -37.79 -32.85 -3.92
N TYR A 19 -39.01 -32.29 -3.91
CA TYR A 19 -40.23 -32.96 -3.49
C TYR A 19 -41.39 -32.73 -4.49
N PHE A 20 -42.29 -33.70 -4.57
CA PHE A 20 -43.68 -33.47 -4.99
C PHE A 20 -44.54 -33.13 -3.78
N ILE A 21 -45.38 -32.11 -3.89
CA ILE A 21 -46.43 -31.82 -2.90
C ILE A 21 -47.72 -32.41 -3.45
N ILE A 22 -48.17 -33.52 -2.86
CA ILE A 22 -49.28 -34.33 -3.38
C ILE A 22 -50.46 -34.22 -2.43
N HIS A 23 -51.62 -33.89 -2.95
CA HIS A 23 -52.84 -33.94 -2.18
C HIS A 23 -53.19 -35.39 -1.84
N ASP A 24 -53.39 -35.69 -0.55
CA ASP A 24 -53.43 -37.05 -0.04
C ASP A 24 -54.60 -37.86 -0.62
N CYS A 25 -55.77 -37.21 -0.76
CA CYS A 25 -56.99 -37.89 -1.19
C CYS A 25 -57.18 -37.92 -2.71
N SER A 26 -56.75 -36.89 -3.44
CA SER A 26 -56.89 -36.87 -4.92
C SER A 26 -55.68 -37.45 -5.63
N GLY A 27 -54.52 -37.55 -4.96
CA GLY A 27 -53.26 -37.98 -5.56
C GLY A 27 -52.66 -36.97 -6.54
N LYS A 28 -53.23 -35.76 -6.63
CA LYS A 28 -52.78 -34.71 -7.55
C LYS A 28 -51.66 -33.88 -6.97
N ALA A 29 -50.76 -33.42 -7.83
CA ALA A 29 -49.59 -32.66 -7.43
C ALA A 29 -49.85 -31.15 -7.53
N VAL A 30 -49.32 -30.39 -6.58
CA VAL A 30 -49.29 -28.92 -6.63
C VAL A 30 -48.34 -28.48 -7.74
N GLN A 31 -48.83 -27.63 -8.62
CA GLN A 31 -48.09 -27.11 -9.77
C GLN A 31 -48.27 -25.61 -9.93
N ILE A 32 -47.29 -24.98 -10.58
CA ILE A 32 -47.46 -23.64 -11.16
C ILE A 32 -48.07 -23.80 -12.56
N ASP A 33 -49.12 -23.02 -12.81
CA ASP A 33 -49.81 -22.98 -14.10
C ASP A 33 -48.87 -22.47 -15.20
N SER A 34 -48.85 -23.16 -16.35
CA SER A 34 -47.92 -22.86 -17.45
C SER A 34 -48.28 -21.60 -18.23
N GLN A 35 -49.52 -21.11 -18.13
CA GLN A 35 -49.99 -19.90 -18.78
C GLN A 35 -49.96 -18.69 -17.83
N ASN A 36 -50.14 -18.93 -16.53
CA ASN A 36 -50.08 -17.91 -15.50
C ASN A 36 -49.15 -18.33 -14.34
N TYR A 37 -47.91 -17.86 -14.39
CA TYR A 37 -46.86 -18.19 -13.42
C TYR A 37 -47.11 -17.71 -11.99
N GLN A 38 -48.17 -16.92 -11.74
CA GLN A 38 -48.57 -16.53 -10.39
C GLN A 38 -49.63 -17.48 -9.80
N LYS A 39 -50.28 -18.30 -10.63
CA LYS A 39 -51.38 -19.18 -10.23
C LYS A 39 -50.84 -20.56 -9.83
N VAL A 40 -51.15 -20.98 -8.60
CA VAL A 40 -50.84 -22.32 -8.10
C VAL A 40 -52.12 -23.17 -8.14
N THR A 41 -52.03 -24.35 -8.76
CA THR A 41 -53.15 -25.27 -8.95
C THR A 41 -52.74 -26.70 -8.62
N VAL A 42 -53.70 -27.61 -8.48
CA VAL A 42 -53.42 -29.05 -8.49
C VAL A 42 -53.72 -29.68 -9.84
N TRP A 43 -52.89 -30.65 -10.21
CA TRP A 43 -53.02 -31.35 -11.49
C TRP A 43 -52.51 -32.79 -11.38
N ASP A 44 -52.93 -33.64 -12.32
CA ASP A 44 -52.43 -35.00 -12.42
C ASP A 44 -50.90 -35.02 -12.50
N ARG A 45 -50.31 -36.01 -11.81
CA ARG A 45 -48.85 -36.13 -11.73
C ARG A 45 -48.29 -36.49 -13.10
N HIS A 46 -47.51 -35.58 -13.66
CA HIS A 46 -46.81 -35.76 -14.95
C HIS A 46 -45.29 -35.61 -14.82
N ALA A 47 -44.80 -35.45 -13.58
CA ALA A 47 -43.39 -35.32 -13.24
C ALA A 47 -42.65 -34.14 -13.91
N GLY A 48 -43.38 -33.18 -14.49
CA GLY A 48 -42.82 -31.94 -15.02
C GLY A 48 -42.14 -31.11 -13.93
N ASP A 49 -41.16 -30.31 -14.33
CA ASP A 49 -40.40 -29.47 -13.40
C ASP A 49 -41.27 -28.40 -12.72
N ASN A 50 -42.42 -28.01 -13.30
CA ASN A 50 -43.40 -27.14 -12.66
C ASN A 50 -44.18 -27.81 -11.51
N GLN A 51 -44.09 -29.14 -11.36
CA GLN A 51 -44.65 -29.89 -10.23
C GLN A 51 -43.61 -30.19 -9.15
N GLN A 52 -42.33 -29.96 -9.43
CA GLN A 52 -41.22 -30.25 -8.51
C GLN A 52 -40.87 -29.00 -7.69
N TRP A 53 -40.69 -29.20 -6.38
CA TRP A 53 -40.42 -28.14 -5.42
C TRP A 53 -39.16 -28.44 -4.62
N TYR A 54 -38.21 -27.52 -4.63
CA TYR A 54 -37.07 -27.52 -3.73
C TYR A 54 -37.52 -27.11 -2.33
N LEU A 55 -37.36 -28.01 -1.37
CA LEU A 55 -37.55 -27.76 0.06
C LEU A 55 -36.22 -27.27 0.65
N GLN A 56 -36.20 -26.00 1.06
CA GLN A 56 -35.03 -25.33 1.64
C GLN A 56 -35.32 -24.88 3.08
N GLN A 57 -34.29 -24.83 3.92
CA GLN A 57 -34.45 -24.38 5.31
C GLN A 57 -34.64 -22.85 5.37
N SER A 58 -35.66 -22.39 6.11
CA SER A 58 -35.97 -20.98 6.30
C SER A 58 -36.20 -20.69 7.79
N GLY A 59 -35.12 -20.37 8.52
CA GLY A 59 -35.18 -20.18 9.97
C GLY A 59 -35.69 -21.44 10.68
N LYS A 60 -36.81 -21.32 11.39
CA LYS A 60 -37.47 -22.44 12.10
C LYS A 60 -38.43 -23.27 11.21
N GLY A 61 -38.68 -22.84 9.98
CA GLY A 61 -39.53 -23.52 9.02
C GLY A 61 -38.80 -23.80 7.72
N TYR A 62 -39.56 -23.95 6.65
CA TYR A 62 -39.11 -24.31 5.32
C TYR A 62 -39.62 -23.32 4.27
N MET A 63 -38.96 -23.25 3.13
CA MET A 63 -39.47 -22.57 1.94
C MET A 63 -39.55 -23.56 0.79
N PHE A 64 -40.59 -23.43 -0.02
CA PHE A 64 -40.80 -24.25 -1.21
C PHE A 64 -40.52 -23.40 -2.45
N LYS A 65 -39.48 -23.75 -3.21
CA LYS A 65 -39.11 -23.07 -4.47
C LYS A 65 -39.38 -24.00 -5.65
N ASN A 66 -40.19 -23.55 -6.60
CA ASN A 66 -40.52 -24.32 -7.80
C ASN A 66 -39.27 -24.53 -8.67
N LYS A 67 -39.07 -25.76 -9.18
CA LYS A 67 -37.89 -26.12 -9.98
C LYS A 67 -37.87 -25.46 -11.35
N GLN A 68 -39.02 -25.40 -12.05
CA GLN A 68 -39.09 -24.84 -13.40
C GLN A 68 -38.98 -23.31 -13.41
N HIS A 69 -39.68 -22.63 -12.51
CA HIS A 69 -39.82 -21.16 -12.57
C HIS A 69 -38.96 -20.42 -11.53
N GLY A 70 -38.43 -21.12 -10.52
CA GLY A 70 -37.66 -20.50 -9.44
C GLY A 70 -38.46 -19.62 -8.48
N TYR A 71 -39.79 -19.58 -8.62
CA TYR A 71 -40.70 -18.88 -7.72
C TYR A 71 -41.00 -19.68 -6.46
N TYR A 72 -41.27 -18.97 -5.39
CA TYR A 72 -41.60 -19.53 -4.09
C TYR A 72 -43.11 -19.70 -3.95
N LEU A 73 -43.52 -20.76 -3.25
CA LEU A 73 -44.88 -20.91 -2.78
C LEU A 73 -45.16 -19.82 -1.74
N GLY A 74 -46.15 -18.97 -1.99
CA GLY A 74 -46.52 -17.87 -1.11
C GLY A 74 -48.03 -17.62 -1.07
N LEU A 75 -48.41 -16.57 -0.35
CA LEU A 75 -49.80 -16.21 -0.11
C LEU A 75 -50.12 -14.91 -0.82
N ALA A 76 -51.24 -14.87 -1.54
CA ALA A 76 -51.79 -13.62 -2.06
C ALA A 76 -52.49 -12.87 -0.92
N LEU A 77 -52.11 -11.61 -0.71
CA LEU A 77 -52.82 -10.72 0.19
C LEU A 77 -54.21 -10.46 -0.40
N SER A 78 -55.26 -10.92 0.28
CA SER A 78 -56.66 -10.67 -0.06
C SER A 78 -57.40 -10.29 1.21
N ASP A 79 -58.47 -9.51 1.08
CA ASP A 79 -59.16 -8.92 2.24
C ASP A 79 -60.07 -9.92 2.96
N ASP A 80 -60.36 -11.07 2.35
CA ASP A 80 -61.28 -12.08 2.89
C ASP A 80 -60.72 -13.51 2.81
N SER A 81 -61.00 -14.32 3.84
CA SER A 81 -60.59 -15.73 3.87
C SER A 81 -61.57 -16.57 3.03
N PRO A 82 -61.10 -17.50 2.19
CA PRO A 82 -59.73 -18.03 2.11
C PRO A 82 -58.77 -17.25 1.20
N PHE A 83 -57.48 -17.19 1.58
CA PHE A 83 -56.45 -16.51 0.79
C PHE A 83 -55.94 -17.44 -0.32
N PRO A 84 -55.88 -17.01 -1.58
CA PRO A 84 -55.34 -17.86 -2.64
C PRO A 84 -53.83 -18.02 -2.48
N VAL A 85 -53.34 -19.23 -2.72
CA VAL A 85 -51.91 -19.52 -2.79
C VAL A 85 -51.39 -19.09 -4.15
N CYS A 86 -50.27 -18.39 -4.16
CA CYS A 86 -49.66 -17.86 -5.38
C CYS A 86 -48.18 -18.22 -5.44
N ALA A 87 -47.65 -18.14 -6.65
CA ALA A 87 -46.22 -18.20 -6.87
C ALA A 87 -45.65 -16.77 -6.87
N THR A 88 -44.66 -16.55 -6.00
CA THR A 88 -44.08 -15.24 -5.73
C THR A 88 -42.56 -15.29 -5.88
N PRO A 89 -41.92 -14.20 -6.35
CA PRO A 89 -40.46 -14.12 -6.37
C PRO A 89 -39.85 -14.01 -4.96
N TYR A 90 -40.66 -13.77 -3.93
CA TYR A 90 -40.22 -13.60 -2.54
C TYR A 90 -40.45 -14.85 -1.72
N SER A 91 -39.43 -15.28 -0.98
CA SER A 91 -39.52 -16.45 -0.11
C SER A 91 -40.56 -16.28 1.00
N CYS A 92 -41.39 -17.30 1.22
CA CYS A 92 -42.30 -17.41 2.35
C CYS A 92 -41.92 -18.61 3.21
N SER A 93 -41.99 -18.46 4.54
CA SER A 93 -41.67 -19.52 5.49
C SER A 93 -42.92 -20.32 5.85
N TRP A 94 -42.79 -21.64 5.79
CA TRP A 94 -43.84 -22.63 6.02
C TRP A 94 -43.41 -23.61 7.11
N VAL A 95 -44.34 -24.01 7.96
CA VAL A 95 -44.17 -25.05 8.97
C VAL A 95 -44.85 -26.32 8.46
N VAL A 96 -44.09 -27.40 8.34
CA VAL A 96 -44.60 -28.72 7.94
C VAL A 96 -44.82 -29.54 9.21
N MET A 97 -46.01 -30.09 9.39
CA MET A 97 -46.39 -30.86 10.59
C MET A 97 -46.87 -32.26 10.21
N LYS A 98 -46.51 -33.27 11.02
CA LYS A 98 -47.00 -34.64 10.82
C LYS A 98 -48.49 -34.71 11.18
N GLN A 99 -49.33 -35.30 10.31
CA GLN A 99 -50.75 -35.50 10.64
C GLN A 99 -50.91 -36.55 11.75
N ASP A 100 -50.13 -37.64 11.70
CA ASP A 100 -49.96 -38.61 12.78
C ASP A 100 -48.52 -38.56 13.31
N PRO A 101 -48.30 -38.29 14.61
CA PRO A 101 -46.97 -38.29 15.23
C PRO A 101 -46.19 -39.60 15.07
N HIS A 102 -46.85 -40.73 14.86
CA HIS A 102 -46.22 -42.04 14.71
C HIS A 102 -45.94 -42.43 13.25
N ALA A 103 -46.41 -41.62 12.29
CA ALA A 103 -46.16 -41.88 10.88
C ALA A 103 -44.73 -41.43 10.51
N ILE A 104 -43.94 -42.37 9.98
CA ILE A 104 -42.52 -42.17 9.61
C ILE A 104 -42.37 -42.52 8.13
N GLY A 105 -41.85 -41.59 7.33
CA GLY A 105 -41.54 -41.80 5.91
C GLY A 105 -41.95 -40.66 4.97
N ASP A 106 -41.47 -40.70 3.73
CA ASP A 106 -41.72 -39.64 2.73
C ASP A 106 -43.20 -39.58 2.28
N GLY A 107 -43.95 -40.69 2.36
CA GLY A 107 -45.37 -40.75 2.00
C GLY A 107 -46.37 -40.41 3.12
N CYS A 108 -45.92 -39.89 4.27
CA CYS A 108 -46.84 -39.59 5.36
C CYS A 108 -47.64 -38.32 5.08
N PRO A 109 -48.95 -38.31 5.38
CA PRO A 109 -49.75 -37.11 5.26
C PRO A 109 -49.30 -36.05 6.27
N ARG A 110 -49.12 -34.84 5.76
CA ARG A 110 -48.59 -33.69 6.46
C ARG A 110 -49.50 -32.50 6.27
N ILE A 111 -49.42 -31.58 7.23
CA ILE A 111 -50.16 -30.33 7.24
C ILE A 111 -49.15 -29.20 7.06
N VAL A 112 -49.33 -28.39 6.03
CA VAL A 112 -48.48 -27.23 5.73
C VAL A 112 -49.16 -25.97 6.26
N SER A 113 -48.51 -25.27 7.20
CA SER A 113 -49.02 -24.10 7.94
C SER A 113 -48.01 -22.94 7.88
N CYS A 114 -48.42 -21.72 8.26
CA CYS A 114 -47.51 -20.58 8.45
C CYS A 114 -47.01 -20.45 9.89
N ASP A 115 -47.62 -21.18 10.82
CA ASP A 115 -47.28 -21.14 12.23
C ASP A 115 -47.43 -22.51 12.92
N GLU A 116 -46.83 -22.62 14.11
CA GLU A 116 -46.81 -23.82 14.94
C GLU A 116 -48.18 -24.13 15.59
N ILE A 117 -49.11 -23.17 15.59
CA ILE A 117 -50.43 -23.25 16.23
C ILE A 117 -51.56 -23.61 15.26
N LYS A 118 -51.25 -23.87 13.98
CA LYS A 118 -52.23 -24.18 12.93
C LYS A 118 -53.32 -23.11 12.80
N SER A 119 -52.97 -21.84 13.01
CA SER A 119 -53.97 -20.79 12.85
C SER A 119 -54.46 -20.72 11.40
N ARG A 120 -53.61 -21.17 10.45
CA ARG A 120 -53.92 -21.20 9.02
C ARG A 120 -53.23 -22.37 8.29
N VAL A 121 -53.96 -23.05 7.40
CA VAL A 121 -53.50 -24.31 6.75
C VAL A 121 -53.73 -24.28 5.23
N LEU A 122 -52.81 -24.91 4.49
CA LEU A 122 -52.92 -25.17 3.05
C LEU A 122 -54.06 -26.16 2.77
N SER A 123 -55.04 -25.76 1.97
CA SER A 123 -56.23 -26.57 1.66
C SER A 123 -56.64 -26.47 0.19
N LEU A 124 -57.26 -27.51 -0.33
CA LEU A 124 -57.93 -27.48 -1.63
C LEU A 124 -59.32 -26.85 -1.55
N ASP A 125 -59.70 -26.10 -2.58
CA ASP A 125 -61.07 -25.62 -2.76
C ASP A 125 -61.95 -26.74 -3.27
N SER A 126 -62.39 -27.61 -2.37
CA SER A 126 -63.47 -28.53 -2.68
C SER A 126 -64.78 -27.78 -2.45
N GLY A 127 -65.30 -27.18 -3.53
CA GLY A 127 -66.68 -26.72 -3.56
C GLY A 127 -67.62 -27.91 -3.40
N VAL A 128 -67.86 -28.33 -2.15
CA VAL A 128 -68.80 -29.35 -1.64
C VAL A 128 -68.71 -30.77 -2.23
N LEU A 129 -68.15 -31.02 -3.42
CA LEU A 129 -68.09 -32.36 -4.03
C LEU A 129 -66.91 -32.61 -4.99
N SER A 130 -65.95 -31.67 -5.19
CA SER A 130 -64.82 -31.95 -6.08
C SER A 130 -63.77 -32.79 -5.35
N ILE A 131 -63.45 -33.96 -5.90
CA ILE A 131 -62.33 -34.83 -5.47
C ILE A 131 -60.96 -34.27 -5.94
N GLY A 132 -60.85 -32.94 -6.06
CA GLY A 132 -59.73 -32.24 -6.68
C GLY A 132 -59.68 -32.46 -8.18
N GLU A 133 -60.40 -31.68 -8.99
CA GLU A 133 -60.29 -31.74 -10.45
C GLU A 133 -58.99 -31.06 -10.93
N ASN A 134 -58.59 -31.34 -12.18
CA ASN A 134 -57.43 -30.69 -12.77
C ASN A 134 -57.68 -29.18 -12.92
N GLY A 135 -56.84 -28.37 -12.29
CA GLY A 135 -56.93 -26.91 -12.35
C GLY A 135 -57.59 -26.29 -11.11
N ASP A 136 -57.98 -27.11 -10.13
CA ASP A 136 -58.47 -26.65 -8.84
C ASP A 136 -57.42 -25.77 -8.16
N LYS A 137 -57.89 -24.66 -7.60
CA LYS A 137 -57.03 -23.67 -6.94
C LYS A 137 -56.69 -24.15 -5.53
N VAL A 138 -55.47 -23.82 -5.11
CA VAL A 138 -55.01 -24.06 -3.74
C VAL A 138 -55.26 -22.80 -2.91
N TYR A 139 -55.87 -22.98 -1.74
CA TYR A 139 -56.25 -21.89 -0.85
C TYR A 139 -55.65 -22.08 0.53
N TYR A 140 -55.73 -20.99 1.30
CA TYR A 140 -55.21 -20.89 2.64
C TYR A 140 -56.32 -20.43 3.58
N PHE A 141 -56.75 -21.31 4.50
CA PHE A 141 -57.91 -21.07 5.36
C PHE A 141 -57.51 -20.66 6.77
N LYS A 142 -58.19 -19.64 7.34
CA LYS A 142 -58.05 -19.25 8.75
C LYS A 142 -58.95 -20.13 9.64
N ARG A 143 -58.35 -20.87 10.58
CA ARG A 143 -59.09 -21.70 11.54
C ARG A 143 -59.65 -20.83 12.67
N LEU A 144 -60.97 -20.61 12.68
CA LEU A 144 -61.68 -19.95 13.77
C LEU A 144 -61.90 -20.94 14.91
N MET A 145 -61.04 -20.89 15.94
CA MET A 145 -61.27 -21.57 17.22
C MET A 145 -62.33 -20.78 18.00
N THR A 146 -63.60 -21.14 17.86
CA THR A 146 -64.68 -20.49 18.62
C THR A 146 -65.31 -21.50 19.57
N GLY A 147 -65.06 -21.32 20.88
CA GLY A 147 -65.94 -21.85 21.92
C GLY A 147 -67.28 -21.12 21.85
N VAL A 148 -68.21 -21.65 21.05
CA VAL A 148 -69.55 -21.12 20.88
C VAL A 148 -70.55 -22.22 21.20
N THR A 149 -71.59 -21.83 21.93
CA THR A 149 -72.69 -22.65 22.42
C THR A 149 -73.45 -23.36 21.29
N GLN A 150 -74.01 -24.52 21.65
CA GLN A 150 -74.55 -25.54 20.75
C GLN A 150 -75.71 -25.06 19.83
N ASP A 151 -76.35 -23.94 20.15
CA ASP A 151 -77.50 -23.40 19.39
C ASP A 151 -77.11 -22.52 18.19
N ALA A 152 -75.86 -22.05 18.07
CA ALA A 152 -75.43 -21.30 16.88
C ALA A 152 -74.97 -22.20 15.71
N LEU A 153 -74.95 -23.52 15.93
CA LEU A 153 -74.43 -24.52 14.98
C LEU A 153 -75.43 -24.95 13.90
N GLU A 154 -76.74 -24.67 14.06
CA GLU A 154 -77.75 -25.09 13.07
C GLU A 154 -77.95 -24.10 11.90
N GLN A 155 -77.44 -22.86 11.99
CA GLN A 155 -77.55 -21.87 10.91
C GLN A 155 -76.26 -21.62 10.12
N VAL A 156 -75.11 -22.14 10.56
CA VAL A 156 -73.88 -22.17 9.76
C VAL A 156 -73.76 -23.54 9.10
N ARG A 157 -74.55 -23.74 8.04
CA ARG A 157 -74.55 -24.97 7.25
C ARG A 157 -73.12 -25.32 6.80
N ALA A 158 -72.65 -26.46 7.30
CA ALA A 158 -71.72 -27.38 6.64
C ALA A 158 -70.31 -26.87 6.30
N THR A 159 -69.51 -26.43 7.28
CA THR A 159 -68.04 -26.50 7.19
C THR A 159 -67.44 -26.26 8.57
N ARG A 160 -67.23 -27.30 9.38
CA ARG A 160 -66.26 -27.28 10.49
C ARG A 160 -66.32 -28.57 11.29
N TYR A 161 -65.14 -29.03 11.68
CA TYR A 161 -64.86 -30.29 12.38
C TYR A 161 -64.96 -31.53 11.49
N TYR A 162 -63.94 -31.77 10.68
CA TYR A 162 -62.98 -32.89 10.81
C TYR A 162 -61.71 -32.43 10.07
N ALA A 163 -60.55 -33.06 10.28
CA ALA A 163 -59.43 -32.93 9.35
C ALA A 163 -59.95 -33.43 7.99
N SER A 164 -60.42 -32.52 7.14
CA SER A 164 -60.95 -32.91 5.85
C SER A 164 -59.78 -33.40 5.02
N ALA A 165 -60.05 -34.42 4.22
CA ALA A 165 -59.21 -34.89 3.13
C ALA A 165 -58.39 -33.76 2.46
N ASP A 166 -59.04 -32.60 2.30
CA ASP A 166 -58.59 -31.40 1.59
C ASP A 166 -57.38 -30.67 2.21
N GLU A 167 -57.07 -30.91 3.49
CA GLU A 167 -55.96 -30.29 4.22
C GLU A 167 -54.73 -31.22 4.33
N SER A 168 -54.81 -32.43 3.76
CA SER A 168 -53.80 -33.48 3.88
C SER A 168 -52.88 -33.52 2.66
N TRP A 169 -51.57 -33.38 2.88
CA TRP A 169 -50.56 -33.33 1.82
C TRP A 169 -49.42 -34.32 2.06
N ARG A 170 -49.10 -35.17 1.10
CA ARG A 170 -47.89 -36.02 1.12
C ARG A 170 -46.73 -35.30 0.43
N LEU A 171 -45.56 -35.33 1.06
CA LEU A 171 -44.32 -34.76 0.51
C LEU A 171 -43.43 -35.90 0.02
N GLU A 172 -43.62 -36.33 -1.22
CA GLU A 172 -42.82 -37.41 -1.81
C GLU A 172 -41.45 -36.88 -2.27
N ARG A 173 -40.39 -37.42 -1.67
CA ARG A 173 -39.01 -37.02 -1.97
C ARG A 173 -38.51 -37.60 -3.29
N LEU A 174 -37.81 -36.79 -4.06
CA LEU A 174 -37.26 -37.15 -5.37
C LEU A 174 -35.73 -37.17 -5.38
N SER A 175 -35.07 -36.18 -4.79
CA SER A 175 -33.60 -36.08 -4.81
C SER A 175 -33.06 -35.24 -3.66
N ASP A 176 -31.74 -35.29 -3.46
CA ASP A 176 -30.99 -34.43 -2.54
C ASP A 176 -30.76 -33.01 -3.08
N GLU A 177 -31.21 -32.70 -4.30
CA GLU A 177 -31.03 -31.38 -4.90
C GLU A 177 -31.87 -30.34 -4.14
N THR A 178 -31.21 -29.37 -3.53
CA THR A 178 -31.87 -28.28 -2.78
C THR A 178 -32.12 -27.04 -3.65
N GLY A 179 -31.70 -27.03 -4.91
CA GLY A 179 -31.83 -25.87 -5.80
C GLY A 179 -31.00 -24.65 -5.33
N GLU A 180 -30.02 -24.87 -4.44
CA GLU A 180 -29.07 -23.87 -3.94
C GLU A 180 -27.82 -23.73 -4.83
N GLU A 181 -27.73 -24.46 -5.95
CA GLU A 181 -26.67 -24.23 -6.93
C GLU A 181 -26.81 -22.82 -7.49
N LEU A 182 -25.90 -21.94 -7.10
CA LEU A 182 -25.74 -20.62 -7.74
C LEU A 182 -25.64 -20.84 -9.25
N PRO A 183 -26.36 -20.06 -10.09
CA PRO A 183 -26.33 -20.22 -11.54
C PRO A 183 -24.90 -20.34 -12.03
N LYS A 184 -24.60 -21.33 -12.90
CA LYS A 184 -23.23 -21.59 -13.42
C LYS A 184 -22.56 -20.31 -13.94
N GLN A 185 -23.34 -19.39 -14.50
CA GLN A 185 -22.90 -18.08 -14.96
C GLN A 185 -22.26 -17.23 -13.85
N TYR A 186 -22.86 -17.19 -12.66
CA TYR A 186 -22.35 -16.45 -11.50
C TYR A 186 -21.03 -17.04 -10.98
N GLN A 187 -20.89 -18.36 -11.05
CA GLN A 187 -19.63 -19.03 -10.66
C GLN A 187 -18.49 -18.65 -11.61
N ILE A 188 -18.77 -18.58 -12.91
CA ILE A 188 -17.80 -18.15 -13.93
C ILE A 188 -17.40 -16.69 -13.73
N GLU A 189 -18.37 -15.80 -13.52
CA GLU A 189 -18.13 -14.37 -13.28
C GLU A 189 -17.32 -14.15 -12.01
N ARG A 190 -17.67 -14.83 -10.91
CA ARG A 190 -16.89 -14.75 -9.67
C ARG A 190 -15.46 -15.26 -9.86
N ALA A 191 -15.26 -16.34 -10.61
CA ALA A 191 -13.93 -16.87 -10.90
C ALA A 191 -13.11 -15.96 -11.83
N GLN A 192 -13.76 -15.20 -12.71
CA GLN A 192 -13.12 -14.14 -13.51
C GLN A 192 -12.69 -12.98 -12.60
N LEU A 193 -13.61 -12.45 -11.79
CA LEU A 193 -13.32 -11.35 -10.86
C LEU A 193 -12.20 -11.70 -9.87
N GLN A 194 -12.15 -12.95 -9.39
CA GLN A 194 -11.07 -13.41 -8.52
C GLN A 194 -9.71 -13.42 -9.23
N ARG A 195 -9.66 -13.78 -10.51
CA ARG A 195 -8.43 -13.75 -11.31
C ARG A 195 -7.98 -12.31 -11.57
N ASP A 196 -8.91 -11.45 -11.97
CA ASP A 196 -8.62 -10.04 -12.24
C ASP A 196 -8.13 -9.33 -10.97
N LEU A 197 -8.75 -9.62 -9.81
CA LEU A 197 -8.30 -9.11 -8.53
C LEU A 197 -6.89 -9.59 -8.18
N ALA A 198 -6.60 -10.89 -8.37
CA ALA A 198 -5.26 -11.44 -8.13
C ALA A 198 -4.20 -10.78 -9.02
N GLU A 199 -4.51 -10.54 -10.29
CA GLU A 199 -3.63 -9.82 -11.22
C GLU A 199 -3.38 -8.38 -10.77
N LYS A 200 -4.42 -7.68 -10.31
CA LYS A 200 -4.29 -6.30 -9.79
C LYS A 200 -3.44 -6.22 -8.53
N VAL A 201 -3.58 -7.19 -7.62
CA VAL A 201 -2.72 -7.30 -6.43
C VAL A 201 -1.25 -7.49 -6.83
N GLU A 202 -0.99 -8.38 -7.79
CA GLU A 202 0.35 -8.63 -8.33
C GLU A 202 0.95 -7.40 -9.04
N GLU A 203 0.14 -6.61 -9.74
CA GLU A 203 0.55 -5.33 -10.34
C GLU A 203 0.93 -4.30 -9.27
N LEU A 204 0.13 -4.20 -8.20
CA LEU A 204 0.39 -3.30 -7.07
C LEU A 204 1.68 -3.67 -6.34
N LEU A 205 1.91 -4.96 -6.05
CA LEU A 205 3.14 -5.45 -5.43
C LEU A 205 4.39 -5.16 -6.29
N ARG A 206 4.27 -5.14 -7.62
CA ARG A 206 5.35 -4.70 -8.51
C ARG A 206 5.61 -3.19 -8.40
N LYS A 207 4.56 -2.38 -8.31
CA LYS A 207 4.67 -0.91 -8.16
C LYS A 207 5.27 -0.54 -6.81
N GLU A 208 4.85 -1.20 -5.74
CA GLU A 208 5.37 -1.01 -4.39
C GLU A 208 6.88 -1.29 -4.32
N ARG A 209 7.34 -2.41 -4.90
CA ARG A 209 8.78 -2.71 -5.01
C ARG A 209 9.56 -1.65 -5.79
N LYS A 210 8.99 -1.10 -6.87
CA LYS A 210 9.64 -0.02 -7.64
C LYS A 210 9.73 1.28 -6.84
N LEU A 211 8.69 1.61 -6.08
CA LEU A 211 8.68 2.78 -5.20
C LEU A 211 9.70 2.63 -4.07
N ALA A 212 9.78 1.47 -3.43
CA ALA A 212 10.78 1.18 -2.39
C ALA A 212 12.21 1.42 -2.91
N ARG A 213 12.55 0.89 -4.09
CA ARG A 213 13.87 1.11 -4.72
C ARG A 213 14.15 2.59 -4.99
N ARG A 214 13.15 3.34 -5.46
CA ARG A 214 13.30 4.80 -5.67
C ARG A 214 13.47 5.54 -4.34
N GLY A 215 12.81 5.11 -3.28
CA GLY A 215 12.99 5.64 -1.93
C GLY A 215 14.42 5.45 -1.42
N GLU A 216 14.98 4.24 -1.60
CA GLU A 216 16.37 3.96 -1.24
C GLU A 216 17.38 4.80 -2.05
N GLU A 217 17.13 4.98 -3.36
CA GLU A 217 17.99 5.81 -4.21
C GLU A 217 17.97 7.28 -3.79
N LEU A 218 16.79 7.82 -3.46
CA LEU A 218 16.67 9.19 -2.95
C LEU A 218 17.39 9.35 -1.61
N ALA A 219 17.23 8.40 -0.68
CA ALA A 219 17.92 8.45 0.61
C ALA A 219 19.46 8.44 0.45
N ARG A 220 20.00 7.68 -0.51
CA ARG A 220 21.43 7.73 -0.84
C ARG A 220 21.86 9.10 -1.36
N LYS A 221 21.10 9.66 -2.30
CA LYS A 221 21.37 11.00 -2.84
C LYS A 221 21.31 12.09 -1.77
N ASP A 222 20.37 12.01 -0.83
CA ASP A 222 20.28 12.94 0.29
C ASP A 222 21.50 12.84 1.23
N ALA A 223 22.00 11.62 1.48
CA ALA A 223 23.23 11.41 2.23
C ALA A 223 24.45 12.01 1.51
N ASP A 224 24.57 11.79 0.20
CA ASP A 224 25.66 12.35 -0.61
C ASP A 224 25.63 13.88 -0.62
N ILE A 225 24.45 14.49 -0.78
CA ILE A 225 24.27 15.95 -0.71
C ILE A 225 24.70 16.47 0.66
N THR A 226 24.38 15.77 1.73
CA THR A 226 24.76 16.16 3.10
C THR A 226 26.27 16.12 3.28
N MET A 227 26.94 15.09 2.77
CA MET A 227 28.39 14.97 2.80
C MET A 227 29.07 16.07 1.97
N LEU A 228 28.59 16.33 0.75
CA LEU A 228 29.14 17.38 -0.12
C LEU A 228 28.99 18.78 0.51
N LYS A 229 27.86 19.06 1.19
CA LYS A 229 27.69 20.31 1.94
C LYS A 229 28.70 20.43 3.08
N ALA A 230 29.00 19.34 3.78
CA ALA A 230 29.98 19.35 4.86
C ALA A 230 31.40 19.61 4.34
N ASP A 231 31.78 18.98 3.22
CA ASP A 231 33.07 19.21 2.56
C ASP A 231 33.21 20.65 2.05
N LEU A 232 32.17 21.18 1.41
CA LEU A 232 32.16 22.57 0.97
C LEU A 232 32.34 23.55 2.13
N ASN A 233 31.63 23.35 3.23
CA ASN A 233 31.79 24.16 4.44
C ASN A 233 33.21 24.05 5.04
N ALA A 234 33.85 22.88 4.95
CA ALA A 234 35.22 22.71 5.41
C ALA A 234 36.21 23.48 4.52
N LYS A 235 36.03 23.42 3.19
CA LYS A 235 36.82 24.19 2.22
C LYS A 235 36.66 25.69 2.43
N ASP A 236 35.44 26.18 2.65
CA ASP A 236 35.17 27.60 2.93
C ASP A 236 35.87 28.08 4.20
N ARG A 237 35.88 27.26 5.27
CA ARG A 237 36.66 27.57 6.48
C ARG A 237 38.16 27.63 6.20
N GLY A 238 38.67 26.69 5.41
CA GLY A 238 40.07 26.67 5.00
C GLY A 238 40.48 27.90 4.19
N LEU A 239 39.63 28.32 3.25
CA LEU A 239 39.84 29.54 2.46
C LEU A 239 39.87 30.79 3.36
N ARG A 240 38.88 30.95 4.26
CA ARG A 240 38.87 32.06 5.22
C ARG A 240 40.13 32.13 6.09
N SER A 241 40.65 30.96 6.51
CA SER A 241 41.90 30.90 7.28
C SER A 241 43.10 31.39 6.46
N ARG A 242 43.18 30.99 5.19
CA ARG A 242 44.25 31.43 4.27
C ARG A 242 44.15 32.92 3.96
N ASP A 243 42.94 33.43 3.75
CA ASP A 243 42.71 34.86 3.53
C ASP A 243 43.18 35.68 4.75
N GLN A 244 42.88 35.22 5.96
CA GLN A 244 43.35 35.86 7.19
C GLN A 244 44.89 35.85 7.29
N GLU A 245 45.53 34.74 6.94
CA GLU A 245 47.00 34.63 6.92
C GLU A 245 47.64 35.55 5.86
N ILE A 246 47.02 35.69 4.69
CA ILE A 246 47.47 36.63 3.66
C ILE A 246 47.39 38.07 4.20
N VAL A 247 46.29 38.43 4.85
CA VAL A 247 46.13 39.77 5.46
C VAL A 247 47.19 40.04 6.52
N THR A 248 47.51 39.07 7.38
CA THR A 248 48.58 39.24 8.38
C THR A 248 49.95 39.41 7.73
N LYS A 249 50.28 38.58 6.73
CA LYS A 249 51.52 38.70 5.96
C LYS A 249 51.64 40.04 5.22
N GLN A 250 50.54 40.56 4.67
CA GLN A 250 50.50 41.90 4.06
C GLN A 250 50.80 43.01 5.07
N GLN A 251 50.23 42.93 6.28
CA GLN A 251 50.51 43.89 7.36
C GLN A 251 51.97 43.84 7.81
N GLU A 252 52.56 42.64 7.92
CA GLU A 252 53.97 42.46 8.26
C GLU A 252 54.90 43.04 7.18
N LEU A 253 54.59 42.79 5.90
CA LEU A 253 55.33 43.38 4.79
C LEU A 253 55.27 44.91 4.82
N ALA A 254 54.09 45.50 5.01
CA ALA A 254 53.94 46.95 5.12
C ALA A 254 54.75 47.55 6.28
N ARG A 255 54.86 46.85 7.41
CA ARG A 255 55.73 47.27 8.53
C ARG A 255 57.21 47.23 8.14
N LYS A 256 57.66 46.17 7.48
CA LYS A 256 59.05 46.05 7.02
C LYS A 256 59.40 47.12 5.98
N GLU A 257 58.48 47.44 5.08
CA GLU A 257 58.65 48.54 4.11
C GLU A 257 58.82 49.90 4.81
N GLN A 258 58.01 50.19 5.84
CA GLN A 258 58.19 51.40 6.64
C GLN A 258 59.53 51.44 7.37
N GLU A 259 59.97 50.32 7.93
CA GLU A 259 61.28 50.23 8.61
C GLU A 259 62.44 50.47 7.63
N LEU A 260 62.37 49.86 6.44
CA LEU A 260 63.36 50.08 5.37
C LEU A 260 63.37 51.55 4.94
N ALA A 261 62.21 52.17 4.74
CA ALA A 261 62.13 53.59 4.39
C ALA A 261 62.74 54.51 5.46
N MET A 262 62.62 54.16 6.74
CA MET A 262 63.27 54.88 7.83
C MET A 262 64.79 54.71 7.81
N LYS A 263 65.28 53.48 7.56
CA LYS A 263 66.71 53.20 7.39
C LYS A 263 67.31 53.93 6.19
N ASP A 264 66.59 54.00 5.07
CA ASP A 264 67.02 54.76 3.89
C ASP A 264 67.15 56.26 4.18
N ARG A 265 66.21 56.84 4.92
CA ARG A 265 66.29 58.24 5.37
C ARG A 265 67.50 58.48 6.28
N GLU A 266 67.74 57.59 7.23
CA GLU A 266 68.90 57.69 8.13
C GLU A 266 70.22 57.58 7.34
N LEU A 267 70.28 56.67 6.38
CA LEU A 267 71.44 56.49 5.52
C LEU A 267 71.69 57.73 4.64
N LEU A 268 70.64 58.30 4.04
CA LEU A 268 70.73 59.58 3.31
C LEU A 268 71.23 60.72 4.21
N ALA A 269 70.75 60.82 5.45
CA ALA A 269 71.23 61.82 6.39
C ALA A 269 72.73 61.66 6.70
N LYS A 270 73.19 60.42 6.93
CA LYS A 270 74.62 60.13 7.12
C LYS A 270 75.46 60.44 5.89
N ILE A 271 74.95 60.18 4.67
CA ILE A 271 75.63 60.56 3.42
C ILE A 271 75.80 62.09 3.35
N GLN A 272 74.76 62.84 3.70
CA GLN A 272 74.80 64.30 3.73
C GLN A 272 75.83 64.80 4.75
N GLU A 273 75.86 64.24 5.96
CA GLU A 273 76.87 64.57 6.98
C GLU A 273 78.30 64.30 6.50
N ILE A 274 78.52 63.15 5.85
CA ILE A 274 79.84 62.82 5.25
C ILE A 274 80.21 63.83 4.16
N ALA A 275 79.25 64.27 3.33
CA ALA A 275 79.49 65.27 2.30
C ALA A 275 79.87 66.63 2.91
N GLU A 276 79.19 67.04 3.99
CA GLU A 276 79.52 68.24 4.76
C GLU A 276 80.93 68.15 5.37
N LEU A 277 81.27 67.02 6.00
CA LEU A 277 82.61 66.74 6.52
C LEU A 277 83.69 66.82 5.44
N LYS A 278 83.42 66.36 4.21
CA LYS A 278 84.35 66.47 3.08
C LYS A 278 84.49 67.91 2.56
N SER A 279 83.47 68.75 2.71
CA SER A 279 83.50 70.16 2.28
C SER A 279 84.29 71.06 3.24
N LEU A 280 84.48 70.62 4.49
CA LEU A 280 85.30 71.30 5.48
C LEU A 280 86.78 71.28 5.07
N LYS A 281 87.30 72.44 4.66
CA LYS A 281 88.73 72.60 4.39
C LYS A 281 89.54 72.28 5.67
N PRO A 282 90.66 71.54 5.57
CA PRO A 282 91.50 71.28 6.72
C PRO A 282 91.96 72.61 7.33
N LYS A 283 91.75 72.76 8.65
CA LYS A 283 92.10 73.99 9.37
C LYS A 283 93.59 74.26 9.17
N LYS A 284 93.97 75.46 8.71
CA LYS A 284 95.38 75.86 8.47
C LYS A 284 96.31 75.54 9.65
N SER A 285 95.79 75.62 10.88
CA SER A 285 96.53 75.27 12.11
C SER A 285 96.88 73.78 12.21
N ILE A 286 96.01 72.89 11.74
CA ILE A 286 96.24 71.43 11.70
C ILE A 286 97.28 71.10 10.61
N ILE A 287 97.13 71.71 9.43
CA ILE A 287 98.10 71.57 8.33
C ILE A 287 99.49 72.04 8.79
N GLN A 288 99.59 73.19 9.45
CA GLN A 288 100.86 73.70 10.00
C GLN A 288 101.48 72.79 11.05
N ARG A 289 100.66 72.15 11.90
CA ARG A 289 101.14 71.22 12.95
C ARG A 289 101.65 69.90 12.34
N LEU A 290 100.97 69.40 11.30
CA LEU A 290 101.39 68.20 10.56
C LEU A 290 102.68 68.43 9.76
N LEU A 291 102.80 69.57 9.05
CA LEU A 291 104.05 69.95 8.36
C LEU A 291 105.23 70.10 9.33
N ARG A 292 104.98 70.59 10.55
CA ARG A 292 106.01 70.71 11.59
C ARG A 292 106.46 69.34 12.12
N MET A 293 105.52 68.42 12.35
CA MET A 293 105.82 67.03 12.73
C MET A 293 106.49 66.24 11.60
N GLU A 294 106.12 66.44 10.34
CA GLU A 294 106.77 65.78 9.20
C GLU A 294 108.21 66.26 9.03
N ALA A 295 108.46 67.56 9.21
CA ALA A 295 109.81 68.12 9.26
C ALA A 295 110.65 67.57 10.44
N GLU A 296 110.03 67.35 11.60
CA GLU A 296 110.67 66.72 12.76
C GLU A 296 110.93 65.22 12.56
N MET A 297 110.06 64.51 11.84
CA MET A 297 110.24 63.09 11.51
C MET A 297 111.30 62.89 10.42
N ARG A 298 111.35 63.77 9.40
CA ARG A 298 112.41 63.75 8.39
C ARG A 298 113.80 64.08 8.94
N SER A 299 113.91 64.84 10.04
CA SER A 299 115.21 65.09 10.69
C SER A 299 115.64 63.99 11.68
N LYS A 300 114.73 63.11 12.09
CA LYS A 300 114.99 62.01 13.06
C LYS A 300 115.06 60.61 12.43
N SER A 301 114.91 60.50 11.11
CA SER A 301 115.09 59.27 10.33
C SER A 301 116.56 59.13 9.87
N GLY A 302 117.43 58.75 10.80
CA GLY A 302 118.85 58.52 10.55
C GLY A 302 119.47 57.51 11.53
N ARG A 303 118.77 56.43 11.90
CA ARG A 303 119.37 55.12 12.24
C ARG A 303 118.30 54.10 12.63
N SER A 304 118.44 52.94 12.01
CA SER A 304 117.75 51.69 12.23
C SER A 304 117.42 51.35 13.70
N ARG A 305 116.20 50.85 13.91
CA ARG A 305 115.93 49.70 14.77
C ARG A 305 114.56 49.13 14.44
N THR A 306 114.57 47.96 13.80
CA THR A 306 113.43 47.04 13.76
C THR A 306 113.08 46.59 15.19
N PRO A 307 111.78 46.54 15.53
CA PRO A 307 111.30 45.43 16.33
C PRO A 307 110.13 44.72 15.66
N SER A 308 110.26 43.39 15.67
CA SER A 308 109.26 42.35 15.48
C SER A 308 107.79 42.78 15.65
N VAL A 309 107.03 42.69 14.56
CA VAL A 309 105.56 42.77 14.54
C VAL A 309 105.01 41.37 14.88
N PRO A 310 104.17 41.19 15.91
CA PRO A 310 103.46 39.93 16.12
C PRO A 310 102.36 39.75 15.06
N PRO A 311 102.00 38.51 14.67
CA PRO A 311 100.98 38.27 13.66
C PRO A 311 99.61 38.80 14.11
N PRO A 312 98.73 39.20 13.17
CA PRO A 312 97.37 39.61 13.50
C PRO A 312 96.61 38.43 14.11
N VAL A 313 96.06 38.63 15.30
CA VAL A 313 95.05 37.75 15.87
C VAL A 313 93.83 37.81 14.95
N SER A 314 93.56 36.70 14.27
CA SER A 314 92.33 36.47 13.55
C SER A 314 91.18 36.46 14.56
N VAL A 315 90.42 37.55 14.63
CA VAL A 315 89.08 37.51 15.22
C VAL A 315 88.15 36.92 14.15
N SER A 316 88.03 35.60 14.18
CA SER A 316 86.93 34.88 13.55
C SER A 316 85.66 35.22 14.33
N TYR A 317 84.74 36.01 13.76
CA TYR A 317 83.36 35.98 14.22
C TYR A 317 82.79 34.63 13.79
N GLY A 318 82.78 33.71 14.75
CA GLY A 318 82.07 32.44 14.66
C GLY A 318 80.59 32.70 14.39
N SER A 319 80.12 32.07 13.33
CA SER A 319 78.72 31.71 13.14
C SER A 319 78.28 30.86 14.33
N GLU A 320 77.53 31.44 15.26
CA GLU A 320 76.64 30.71 16.17
C GLU A 320 75.20 31.10 15.84
N PHE A 321 74.65 30.39 14.87
CA PHE A 321 73.21 30.30 14.64
C PHE A 321 72.74 29.14 15.52
N ASP A 322 72.35 29.46 16.77
CA ASP A 322 71.93 28.48 17.76
C ASP A 322 70.41 28.52 17.88
N PHE A 323 69.72 27.81 16.97
CA PHE A 323 68.32 27.43 17.18
C PHE A 323 68.32 26.09 17.94
N ARG A 324 68.01 26.17 19.23
CA ARG A 324 67.67 25.00 20.04
C ARG A 324 66.53 24.24 19.37
N SER A 325 66.82 23.00 18.97
CA SER A 325 65.84 21.95 18.78
C SER A 325 65.36 21.46 20.15
N GLU A 326 64.06 21.58 20.42
CA GLU A 326 63.37 20.67 21.33
C GLU A 326 62.18 20.06 20.58
N ASN A 327 62.11 18.75 20.71
CA ASN A 327 61.26 17.81 19.99
C ASN A 327 59.77 18.16 20.03
N LEU A 328 59.13 18.08 18.86
CA LEU A 328 57.74 17.62 18.75
C LEU A 328 57.70 16.53 17.68
N GLU A 329 57.52 15.30 18.16
CA GLU A 329 57.19 14.14 17.34
C GLU A 329 55.87 14.42 16.59
N ILE A 330 55.95 14.47 15.27
CA ILE A 330 54.77 14.35 14.41
C ILE A 330 54.97 13.08 13.60
N HIS A 331 54.18 12.05 13.94
CA HIS A 331 54.00 10.89 13.09
C HIS A 331 53.37 11.33 11.76
N SER A 332 54.20 11.34 10.73
CA SER A 332 53.84 11.48 9.32
C SER A 332 53.77 10.08 8.72
N GLN A 333 52.56 9.58 8.48
CA GLN A 333 52.32 8.54 7.49
C GLN A 333 51.80 9.23 6.22
N TYR A 334 52.73 9.60 5.34
CA TYR A 334 52.42 9.77 3.91
C TYR A 334 52.55 8.39 3.26
N SER A 335 51.46 7.94 2.64
CA SER A 335 51.50 6.91 1.60
C SER A 335 51.48 7.65 0.27
N GLU A 336 52.58 7.54 -0.46
CA GLU A 336 52.69 7.91 -1.87
C GLU A 336 51.79 6.97 -2.69
N GLU A 337 50.85 7.54 -3.46
CA GLU A 337 50.31 6.89 -4.66
C GLU A 337 50.11 7.98 -5.72
N ASP A 338 51.19 8.31 -6.42
CA ASP A 338 51.13 8.80 -7.80
C ASP A 338 50.77 7.60 -8.69
N GLN A 339 49.63 7.64 -9.38
CA GLN A 339 49.36 6.75 -10.52
C GLN A 339 49.14 7.60 -11.78
N GLU A 340 50.13 7.47 -12.65
CA GLU A 340 50.23 8.02 -13.99
C GLU A 340 49.04 7.62 -14.89
N ASP A 341 48.71 8.50 -15.84
CA ASP A 341 47.72 8.29 -16.90
C ASP A 341 47.96 6.97 -17.65
N GLN A 342 47.11 5.96 -17.43
CA GLN A 342 47.12 4.72 -18.19
C GLN A 342 46.53 4.94 -19.59
N VAL A 343 47.39 4.78 -20.61
CA VAL A 343 46.98 4.70 -22.02
C VAL A 343 46.17 3.40 -22.20
N LEU A 344 44.87 3.54 -22.46
CA LEU A 344 43.93 2.43 -22.67
C LEU A 344 44.30 1.62 -23.92
N ASP A 345 44.21 0.29 -23.84
CA ASP A 345 44.49 -0.62 -24.96
C ASP A 345 43.42 -0.50 -26.07
N ASP A 346 43.82 -0.71 -27.33
CA ASP A 346 42.96 -0.57 -28.52
C ASP A 346 41.63 -1.34 -28.42
N GLY A 347 41.60 -2.46 -27.68
CA GLY A 347 40.42 -3.27 -27.40
C GLY A 347 39.45 -2.61 -26.41
N GLU A 348 39.95 -1.97 -25.36
CA GLU A 348 39.13 -1.21 -24.40
C GLU A 348 38.55 0.05 -25.05
N MET A 349 39.36 0.68 -25.90
CA MET A 349 38.99 1.86 -26.68
C MET A 349 37.89 1.52 -27.72
N ALA A 350 38.01 0.37 -28.39
CA ALA A 350 36.96 -0.15 -29.29
C ALA A 350 35.66 -0.50 -28.53
N ALA A 351 35.75 -1.03 -27.31
CA ALA A 351 34.57 -1.33 -26.48
C ALA A 351 33.84 -0.06 -26.03
N LEU A 352 34.57 1.02 -25.75
CA LEU A 352 33.99 2.33 -25.44
C LEU A 352 33.29 2.95 -26.66
N TYR A 353 33.88 2.87 -27.85
CA TYR A 353 33.22 3.35 -29.08
C TYR A 353 31.96 2.55 -29.42
N ALA A 354 31.99 1.22 -29.30
CA ALA A 354 30.80 0.39 -29.50
C ALA A 354 29.68 0.71 -28.48
N ARG A 355 30.05 1.10 -27.25
CA ARG A 355 29.09 1.53 -26.23
C ARG A 355 28.50 2.91 -26.52
N ALA A 356 29.31 3.82 -27.07
CA ALA A 356 28.87 5.15 -27.49
C ALA A 356 27.91 5.09 -28.69
N GLU A 357 28.22 4.30 -29.71
CA GLU A 357 27.37 4.11 -30.90
C GLU A 357 26.00 3.49 -30.53
N LYS A 358 25.99 2.61 -29.53
CA LYS A 358 24.75 2.01 -29.00
C LYS A 358 23.90 3.00 -28.21
N LEU A 359 24.51 4.01 -27.60
CA LEU A 359 23.81 5.11 -26.91
C LEU A 359 23.24 6.10 -27.91
N GLU A 360 23.98 6.43 -28.97
CA GLU A 360 23.55 7.35 -30.02
C GLU A 360 22.36 6.79 -30.81
N ASN A 361 22.38 5.49 -31.13
CA ASN A 361 21.23 4.80 -31.74
C ASN A 361 19.98 4.77 -30.84
N ARG A 362 20.16 4.77 -29.51
CA ARG A 362 19.03 4.81 -28.55
C ARG A 362 18.46 6.22 -28.42
N LEU A 363 19.30 7.25 -28.53
CA LEU A 363 18.89 8.65 -28.52
C LEU A 363 18.18 9.04 -29.82
N SER A 364 18.67 8.58 -30.97
CA SER A 364 18.03 8.77 -32.28
C SER A 364 16.63 8.13 -32.36
N LYS A 365 16.43 6.94 -31.75
CA LYS A 365 15.10 6.32 -31.64
C LYS A 365 14.15 7.04 -30.67
N ALA A 366 14.68 7.82 -29.73
CA ALA A 366 13.87 8.57 -28.76
C ALA A 366 13.46 9.96 -29.29
N SER A 367 14.21 10.54 -30.23
CA SER A 367 13.89 11.83 -30.85
C SER A 367 12.92 11.74 -32.04
N GLY A 368 12.72 10.56 -32.62
CA GLY A 368 11.80 10.33 -33.73
C GLY A 368 10.30 10.30 -33.38
N THR A 369 9.93 10.37 -32.10
CA THR A 369 8.54 10.13 -31.64
C THR A 369 7.75 11.39 -31.27
N TRP A 370 8.28 12.59 -31.57
CA TRP A 370 7.66 13.89 -31.22
C TRP A 370 7.10 14.68 -32.41
N TYR A 371 6.67 14.00 -33.48
CA TYR A 371 5.81 14.59 -34.50
C TYR A 371 4.74 13.58 -34.88
N ILE A 372 3.52 13.81 -34.38
CA ILE A 372 2.19 13.48 -34.92
C ILE A 372 1.25 13.48 -33.71
N PHE A 373 0.56 14.60 -33.51
CA PHE A 373 -0.84 14.73 -33.07
C PHE A 373 -1.16 16.24 -33.03
N VAL A 374 -1.59 16.75 -34.20
CA VAL A 374 -2.54 17.87 -34.31
C VAL A 374 -3.90 17.25 -34.56
#